data_AF-A0A7W8PL31-F1
#
_entry.id   AF-A0A7W8PL31-F1
#
_cell.length_a   1.000
_cell.length_b   1.000
_cell.length_c   1.000
_cell.angle_alpha   90.00
_cell.angle_beta   90.00
_cell.angle_gamma   90.00
#
_symmetry.space_group_name_H-M   'P 1'
#
loop_
_entity.id
_entity.type
_entity.pdbx_description
1 polymer ?
#
loop_
_entity_poly.entity_id
_entity_poly.type
_entity_poly.pdbx_seq_one_letter_code
_entity_poly.pdbx_strand_id
1 'polypeptide(L)'
;MGIADRIEKRLLGMARVLCLIALVGAILAMIALMFALGVPRTAAVITDPPVSASEVLSSIAGSEAANDGLKIGSANGNAMADVAGAAGLIIPAPLNALLNQNNASQPLLKAWLERIPQADRQQFLDELSDVVAAAGQHAATWEWDNRERYVAAAMDQYARVKIGRIDAAQSAVQAAEGKNAQFGSSLGILLALTGFLTLLLLLTAIERNTRNSAVKRQE
;
A
#
# COMPACT_ATOMS: atom_id res chain seq x y z
N MET A 1 -47.34 -41.96 24.94
CA MET A 1 -46.37 -40.96 24.43
C MET A 1 -46.10 -41.26 22.96
N GLY A 2 -46.63 -40.46 22.04
CA GLY A 2 -46.63 -40.75 20.60
C GLY A 2 -45.24 -40.65 19.96
N ILE A 3 -45.01 -41.38 18.87
CA ILE A 3 -43.74 -41.43 18.13
C ILE A 3 -43.32 -40.02 17.66
N ALA A 4 -44.28 -39.18 17.28
CA ALA A 4 -44.06 -37.79 16.86
C ALA A 4 -43.40 -36.92 17.95
N ASP A 5 -43.87 -37.01 19.20
CA ASP A 5 -43.35 -36.24 20.34
C ASP A 5 -41.91 -36.66 20.73
N ARG A 6 -41.53 -37.91 20.41
CA ARG A 6 -40.17 -38.42 20.58
C ARG A 6 -39.22 -37.92 19.48
N ILE A 7 -39.70 -37.77 18.26
CA ILE A 7 -38.94 -37.24 17.13
C ILE A 7 -38.70 -35.75 17.30
N GLU A 8 -39.73 -34.98 17.67
CA GLU A 8 -39.65 -33.54 17.89
C GLU A 8 -38.63 -33.17 18.99
N LYS A 9 -38.64 -33.90 20.11
CA LYS A 9 -37.64 -33.72 21.19
C LYS A 9 -36.20 -34.02 20.73
N ARG A 10 -36.01 -35.02 19.86
CA ARG A 10 -34.69 -35.33 19.29
C ARG A 10 -34.23 -34.27 18.30
N LEU A 11 -35.15 -33.74 17.49
CA LEU A 11 -34.87 -32.70 16.50
C LEU A 11 -34.49 -31.37 17.15
N LEU A 12 -35.24 -30.94 18.18
CA LEU A 12 -34.92 -29.75 18.99
C LEU A 12 -33.60 -29.93 19.76
N GLY A 13 -33.33 -31.12 20.28
CA GLY A 13 -32.05 -31.46 20.91
C GLY A 13 -30.86 -31.35 19.94
N MET A 14 -30.98 -31.96 18.75
CA MET A 14 -29.97 -31.90 17.69
C MET A 14 -29.75 -30.47 17.19
N ALA A 15 -30.82 -29.71 16.95
CA ALA A 15 -30.73 -28.31 16.51
C ALA A 15 -29.95 -27.44 17.51
N ARG A 16 -30.13 -27.68 18.81
CA ARG A 16 -29.38 -26.98 19.86
C ARG A 16 -27.89 -27.35 19.86
N VAL A 17 -27.57 -28.64 19.71
CA VAL A 17 -26.16 -29.08 19.63
C VAL A 17 -25.49 -28.48 18.40
N LEU A 18 -26.17 -28.48 17.25
CA LEU A 18 -25.67 -27.86 16.02
C LEU A 18 -25.48 -26.34 16.19
N CYS A 19 -26.42 -25.63 16.81
CA CYS A 19 -26.26 -24.21 17.11
C CYS A 19 -25.07 -23.93 18.03
N LEU A 20 -24.84 -24.77 19.05
CA LEU A 20 -23.69 -24.63 19.94
C LEU A 20 -22.37 -24.86 19.21
N ILE A 21 -22.27 -25.89 18.37
CA ILE A 21 -21.08 -26.16 17.56
C ILE A 21 -20.81 -25.00 16.60
N ALA A 22 -21.85 -24.52 15.91
CA ALA A 22 -21.75 -23.37 15.01
C ALA A 22 -21.33 -22.09 15.75
N LEU A 23 -21.85 -21.85 16.95
CA LEU A 23 -21.50 -20.70 17.78
C LEU A 23 -20.04 -20.75 18.21
N VAL A 24 -19.56 -21.90 18.71
CA VAL A 24 -18.17 -22.09 19.09
C VAL A 24 -17.25 -21.92 17.88
N GLY A 25 -17.62 -22.49 16.73
CA GLY A 25 -16.89 -22.31 15.47
C GLY A 25 -16.79 -20.85 15.05
N ALA A 26 -17.90 -20.09 15.12
CA ALA A 26 -17.92 -18.66 14.79
C ALA A 26 -17.03 -17.83 15.73
N ILE A 27 -17.03 -18.15 17.04
CA ILE A 27 -16.17 -17.48 18.03
C ILE A 27 -14.68 -17.77 17.74
N LEU A 28 -14.33 -19.03 17.48
CA LEU A 28 -12.96 -19.41 17.13
C LEU A 28 -12.50 -18.73 15.83
N ALA A 29 -13.37 -18.63 14.83
CA ALA A 29 -13.10 -17.92 13.59
C ALA A 29 -12.87 -16.42 13.82
N MET A 30 -13.68 -15.78 14.68
CA MET A 30 -13.47 -14.37 15.05
C MET A 30 -12.14 -14.14 15.76
N ILE A 31 -11.77 -15.03 16.70
CA ILE A 31 -10.48 -14.96 17.40
C ILE A 31 -9.32 -15.08 16.41
N ALA A 32 -9.38 -16.07 15.50
CA ALA A 32 -8.36 -16.24 14.47
C ALA A 32 -8.25 -15.00 13.55
N LEU A 33 -9.39 -14.40 13.18
CA LEU A 33 -9.41 -13.16 12.39
C LEU A 33 -8.81 -11.98 13.16
N MET A 34 -9.13 -11.84 14.45
CA MET A 34 -8.57 -10.79 15.31
C MET A 34 -7.06 -10.95 15.50
N PHE A 35 -6.54 -12.18 15.62
CA PHE A 35 -5.11 -12.42 15.60
C PHE A 35 -4.49 -12.06 14.24
N ALA A 36 -5.13 -12.42 13.12
CA ALA A 36 -4.64 -12.07 11.79
C ALA A 36 -4.61 -10.55 11.53
N LEU A 37 -5.54 -9.80 12.15
CA LEU A 37 -5.61 -8.34 12.10
C LEU A 37 -4.68 -7.66 13.11
N GLY A 38 -4.43 -8.29 14.26
CA GLY A 38 -3.64 -7.76 15.37
C GLY A 38 -2.14 -7.96 15.23
N VAL A 39 -1.67 -8.76 14.25
CA VAL A 39 -0.24 -8.80 13.91
C VAL A 39 0.14 -7.44 13.33
N PRO A 40 1.00 -6.66 14.00
CA PRO A 40 1.48 -5.41 13.43
C PRO A 40 2.19 -5.74 12.11
N ARG A 41 1.59 -5.34 10.98
CA ARG A 41 2.28 -5.37 9.70
C ARG A 41 3.31 -4.25 9.75
N THR A 42 4.47 -4.57 10.29
CA THR A 42 5.71 -3.77 10.25
C THR A 42 6.29 -3.67 8.84
N ALA A 43 5.48 -3.80 7.79
CA ALA A 43 5.80 -3.23 6.51
C ALA A 43 5.27 -1.80 6.56
N ALA A 44 6.05 -0.90 7.17
CA ALA A 44 6.00 0.50 6.77
C ALA A 44 6.30 0.47 5.27
N VAL A 45 5.25 0.47 4.45
CA VAL A 45 5.42 0.58 3.01
C VAL A 45 6.01 1.96 2.83
N ILE A 46 7.32 2.00 2.59
CA ILE A 46 8.02 3.23 2.28
C ILE A 46 7.36 3.72 0.98
N THR A 47 6.56 4.77 1.10
CA THR A 47 5.80 5.36 -0.01
C THR A 47 6.71 5.95 -1.07
N ASP A 48 7.95 6.28 -0.67
CA ASP A 48 9.00 6.69 -1.58
C ASP A 48 10.32 5.93 -1.36
N PRO A 49 10.56 4.81 -2.06
CA PRO A 49 11.84 4.12 -1.99
C PRO A 49 12.92 4.99 -2.66
N PRO A 50 14.03 5.30 -1.96
CA PRO A 50 15.08 6.13 -2.51
C PRO A 50 15.73 5.44 -3.73
N VAL A 51 16.01 6.22 -4.77
CA VAL A 51 16.74 5.74 -5.95
C VAL A 51 18.07 6.47 -6.00
N SER A 52 19.18 5.73 -5.93
CA SER A 52 20.50 6.35 -6.02
C SER A 52 20.87 6.64 -7.47
N ALA A 53 21.63 7.71 -7.70
CA ALA A 53 22.15 8.05 -9.03
C ALA A 53 23.00 6.91 -9.62
N SER A 54 23.79 6.21 -8.80
CA SER A 54 24.59 5.06 -9.23
C SER A 54 23.74 3.90 -9.74
N GLU A 55 22.59 3.64 -9.13
CA GLU A 55 21.66 2.60 -9.59
C GLU A 55 21.12 2.94 -10.98
N VAL A 56 20.71 4.19 -11.20
CA VAL A 56 20.18 4.64 -12.51
C VAL A 56 21.27 4.57 -13.57
N LEU A 57 22.44 5.11 -13.30
CA LEU A 57 23.53 5.20 -14.29
C LEU A 57 24.04 3.82 -14.69
N SER A 58 24.14 2.87 -13.75
CA SER A 58 24.54 1.49 -14.04
C SER A 58 23.56 0.71 -14.93
N SER A 59 22.32 1.18 -15.04
CA SER A 59 21.28 0.56 -15.88
C SER A 59 21.29 1.06 -17.33
N ILE A 60 22.13 2.06 -17.67
CA ILE A 60 22.26 2.64 -19.01
C ILE A 60 23.40 1.94 -19.75
N ALA A 61 23.11 1.30 -20.89
CA ALA A 61 24.13 0.64 -21.70
C ALA A 61 25.23 1.63 -22.13
N GLY A 62 26.48 1.36 -21.74
CA GLY A 62 27.64 2.24 -21.95
C GLY A 62 28.24 2.83 -20.66
N SER A 63 27.65 2.58 -19.49
CA SER A 63 28.18 3.01 -18.19
C SER A 63 29.32 2.09 -17.73
N GLU A 64 30.52 2.23 -18.29
CA GLU A 64 31.69 1.58 -17.71
C GLU A 64 31.97 2.21 -16.33
N ALA A 65 31.72 1.41 -15.29
CA ALA A 65 31.77 1.71 -13.86
C ALA A 65 33.20 2.01 -13.34
N ALA A 66 34.00 2.78 -14.07
CA ALA A 66 35.43 2.90 -13.86
C ALA A 66 35.90 4.20 -13.16
N ASN A 67 35.03 5.11 -12.70
CA ASN A 67 35.53 6.30 -11.99
C ASN A 67 34.61 6.97 -10.95
N ASP A 68 33.58 6.28 -10.44
CA ASP A 68 32.62 6.86 -9.48
C ASP A 68 33.20 6.93 -8.06
N GLY A 69 34.22 7.76 -7.89
CA GLY A 69 34.63 8.32 -6.61
C GLY A 69 34.23 9.78 -6.55
N LEU A 70 32.94 10.09 -6.39
CA LEU A 70 32.48 11.47 -6.35
C LEU A 70 31.63 11.79 -5.12
N LYS A 71 32.16 12.74 -4.33
CA LYS A 71 31.54 13.33 -3.16
C LYS A 71 30.27 14.07 -3.56
N ILE A 72 29.16 13.60 -3.00
CA ILE A 72 27.84 14.22 -3.06
C ILE A 72 27.93 15.58 -2.36
N GLY A 73 27.80 16.65 -3.14
CA GLY A 73 27.70 18.02 -2.66
C GLY A 73 26.43 18.63 -3.22
N SER A 74 25.32 18.48 -2.47
CA SER A 74 24.08 19.19 -2.75
C SER A 74 24.33 20.69 -2.53
N ALA A 75 24.60 21.42 -3.61
CA ALA A 75 24.72 22.86 -3.58
C ALA A 75 23.31 23.45 -3.76
N ASN A 76 22.75 23.98 -2.67
CA ASN A 76 21.47 24.68 -2.63
C ASN A 76 21.41 25.77 -3.72
N GLY A 77 20.62 25.52 -4.76
CA GLY A 77 20.34 26.46 -5.83
C GLY A 77 19.03 27.18 -5.59
N ASN A 78 19.09 28.48 -5.28
CA ASN A 78 17.90 29.33 -5.18
C ASN A 78 17.58 29.89 -6.58
N ALA A 79 16.88 29.12 -7.41
CA ALA A 79 16.36 29.65 -8.67
C ALA A 79 15.05 28.99 -9.07
N MET A 80 14.04 29.83 -9.31
CA MET A 80 12.69 29.44 -9.71
C MET A 80 12.64 29.28 -11.23
N ALA A 81 12.85 28.06 -11.75
CA ALA A 81 12.26 27.72 -13.04
C ALA A 81 10.74 27.62 -12.85
N ASP A 82 9.97 28.36 -13.65
CA ASP A 82 8.50 28.43 -13.55
C ASP A 82 7.86 27.16 -14.14
N VAL A 83 8.07 26.03 -13.45
CA VAL A 83 7.42 24.77 -13.80
C VAL A 83 6.13 24.68 -12.98
N ALA A 84 4.98 24.72 -13.65
CA ALA A 84 3.64 24.73 -13.02
C ALA A 84 3.38 23.55 -12.04
N GLY A 85 4.18 22.48 -12.07
CA GLY A 85 4.14 21.35 -11.12
C GLY A 85 5.11 21.44 -9.94
N ALA A 86 6.06 22.40 -9.98
CA ALA A 86 7.08 22.67 -8.97
C ALA A 86 6.78 23.95 -8.15
N ALA A 87 5.56 24.49 -8.26
CA ALA A 87 5.17 25.70 -7.54
C ALA A 87 5.30 25.51 -6.03
N GLY A 88 6.20 26.28 -5.40
CA GLY A 88 6.51 26.18 -3.96
C GLY A 88 7.61 25.17 -3.60
N LEU A 89 8.22 24.49 -4.57
CA LEU A 89 9.31 23.54 -4.38
C LEU A 89 10.67 24.17 -4.75
N ILE A 90 11.74 23.69 -4.12
CA ILE A 90 13.10 24.16 -4.38
C ILE A 90 13.66 23.33 -5.54
N ILE A 91 14.01 23.97 -6.65
CA ILE A 91 14.64 23.32 -7.80
C ILE A 91 16.16 23.39 -7.61
N PRO A 92 16.86 22.26 -7.44
CA PRO A 92 18.31 22.28 -7.22
C PRO A 92 19.09 22.82 -8.43
N ALA A 93 20.29 23.38 -8.17
CA ALA A 93 21.07 24.12 -9.18
C ALA A 93 21.42 23.31 -10.45
N PRO A 94 21.87 22.04 -10.36
CA PRO A 94 22.19 21.23 -11.55
C PRO A 94 20.98 21.04 -12.47
N LEU A 95 19.82 20.73 -11.88
CA LEU A 95 18.58 20.57 -12.61
C LEU A 95 18.11 21.89 -13.23
N ASN A 96 18.19 22.99 -12.48
CA ASN A 96 17.82 24.31 -12.99
C ASN A 96 18.70 24.77 -14.16
N ALA A 97 20.00 24.50 -14.12
CA ALA A 97 20.90 24.81 -15.23
C ALA A 97 20.50 24.07 -16.51
N LEU A 98 20.13 22.79 -16.40
CA LEU A 98 19.66 21.99 -17.53
C LEU A 98 18.31 22.47 -18.06
N LEU A 99 17.36 22.81 -17.19
CA LEU A 99 16.03 23.30 -17.58
C LEU A 99 16.08 24.66 -18.30
N ASN A 100 17.08 25.49 -18.01
CA ASN A 100 17.32 26.75 -18.71
C ASN A 100 18.06 26.58 -20.04
N GLN A 101 18.85 25.50 -20.17
CA GLN A 101 19.56 25.17 -21.42
C GLN A 101 18.66 24.41 -22.41
N ASN A 102 17.74 23.59 -21.90
CA ASN A 102 16.89 22.72 -22.70
C ASN A 102 15.40 22.87 -22.37
N ASN A 103 14.71 23.68 -23.18
CA ASN A 103 13.27 23.93 -23.06
C ASN A 103 12.39 22.66 -23.24
N ALA A 104 12.90 21.60 -23.88
CA ALA A 104 12.15 20.35 -24.03
C ALA A 104 12.03 19.56 -22.72
N SER A 105 12.89 19.84 -21.73
CA SER A 105 12.91 19.14 -20.44
C SER A 105 11.83 19.65 -19.46
N GLN A 106 11.38 20.89 -19.62
CA GLN A 106 10.34 21.51 -18.78
C GLN A 106 8.97 20.80 -18.86
N PRO A 107 8.39 20.53 -20.06
CA PRO A 107 7.12 19.81 -20.15
C PRO A 107 7.22 18.36 -19.67
N LEU A 108 8.38 17.71 -19.84
CA LEU A 108 8.63 16.35 -19.33
C LEU A 108 8.65 16.33 -17.81
N LEU A 109 9.39 17.26 -17.19
CA LEU A 109 9.42 17.39 -15.73
C LEU A 109 8.03 17.66 -15.16
N LYS A 110 7.24 18.53 -15.81
CA LYS A 110 5.85 18.76 -15.43
C LYS A 110 5.04 17.46 -15.48
N ALA A 111 5.11 16.70 -16.57
CA ALA A 111 4.39 15.44 -16.73
C ALA A 111 4.79 14.38 -15.69
N TRP A 112 6.05 14.35 -15.27
CA TRP A 112 6.51 13.46 -14.19
C TRP A 112 6.00 13.91 -12.82
N LEU A 113 6.10 15.20 -12.49
CA LEU A 113 5.61 15.74 -11.22
C LEU A 113 4.09 15.60 -11.05
N GLU A 114 3.32 15.64 -12.13
CA GLU A 114 1.88 15.38 -12.11
C GLU A 114 1.54 13.93 -11.69
N ARG A 115 2.43 12.97 -11.95
CA ARG A 115 2.26 11.56 -11.55
C ARG A 115 2.71 11.28 -10.13
N ILE A 116 3.44 12.21 -9.51
CA ILE A 116 4.05 12.03 -8.20
C ILE A 116 3.19 12.73 -7.13
N PRO A 117 2.90 12.07 -5.99
CA PRO A 117 2.22 12.70 -4.86
C PRO A 117 2.95 13.96 -4.39
N GLN A 118 2.21 15.00 -3.99
CA GLN A 118 2.82 16.29 -3.61
C GLN A 118 3.89 16.18 -2.52
N ALA A 119 3.73 15.25 -1.57
CA ALA A 119 4.68 15.02 -0.48
C ALA A 119 6.05 14.54 -0.96
N ASP A 120 6.11 13.79 -2.07
CA ASP A 120 7.32 13.12 -2.56
C ASP A 120 8.05 13.94 -3.64
N ARG A 121 7.45 15.06 -4.10
CA ARG A 121 7.98 15.86 -5.21
C ARG A 121 9.32 16.52 -4.90
N GLN A 122 9.56 16.97 -3.66
CA GLN A 122 10.85 17.58 -3.30
C GLN A 122 11.97 16.54 -3.37
N GLN A 123 11.75 15.36 -2.77
CA GLN A 123 12.70 14.26 -2.82
C GLN A 123 12.95 13.80 -4.26
N PHE A 124 11.92 13.75 -5.10
CA PHE A 124 12.07 13.46 -6.52
C PHE A 124 13.00 14.44 -7.23
N LEU A 125 12.86 15.75 -6.97
CA LEU A 125 13.67 16.81 -7.57
C LEU A 125 15.12 16.77 -7.08
N ASP A 126 15.33 16.50 -5.80
CA ASP A 126 16.66 16.40 -5.18
C ASP A 126 17.43 15.20 -5.77
N GLU A 127 16.81 14.02 -5.79
CA GLU A 127 17.41 12.82 -6.39
C GLU A 127 17.63 12.97 -7.91
N LEU A 128 16.68 13.57 -8.64
CA LEU A 128 16.86 13.86 -10.08
C LEU A 128 18.04 14.80 -10.33
N SER A 129 18.22 15.80 -9.48
CA SER A 129 19.37 16.71 -9.57
C SER A 129 20.69 15.98 -9.38
N ASP A 130 20.76 15.04 -8.44
CA ASP A 130 21.95 14.22 -8.23
C ASP A 130 22.24 13.34 -9.46
N VAL A 131 21.21 12.76 -10.08
CA VAL A 131 21.35 12.01 -11.35
C VAL A 131 21.90 12.91 -12.47
N VAL A 132 21.36 14.13 -12.62
CA VAL A 132 21.81 15.08 -13.64
C VAL A 132 23.27 15.51 -13.40
N ALA A 133 23.64 15.77 -12.14
CA ALA A 133 25.01 16.15 -11.78
C ALA A 133 25.99 15.01 -12.08
N ALA A 134 25.66 13.78 -11.68
CA ALA A 134 26.50 12.60 -11.92
C ALA A 134 26.61 12.26 -13.41
N ALA A 135 25.49 12.27 -14.15
CA ALA A 135 25.48 12.05 -15.59
C ALA A 135 26.30 13.13 -16.33
N GLY A 136 26.16 14.38 -15.92
CA GLY A 136 26.85 15.52 -16.50
C GLY A 136 28.36 15.49 -16.28
N GLN A 137 28.83 14.90 -15.17
CA GLN A 137 30.25 14.65 -14.89
C GLN A 137 30.78 13.45 -15.66
N HIS A 138 30.02 12.36 -15.73
CA HIS A 138 30.40 11.15 -16.46
C HIS A 138 30.61 11.44 -17.95
N ALA A 139 29.69 12.17 -18.56
CA ALA A 139 29.74 12.52 -19.98
C ALA A 139 30.51 13.83 -20.25
N ALA A 140 31.24 14.39 -19.27
CA ALA A 140 31.97 15.65 -19.44
C ALA A 140 33.10 15.57 -20.50
N THR A 141 33.63 14.37 -20.73
CA THR A 141 34.69 14.10 -21.71
C THR A 141 34.14 13.70 -23.08
N TRP A 142 32.82 13.55 -23.22
CA TRP A 142 32.18 13.13 -24.46
C TRP A 142 31.87 14.34 -25.35
N GLU A 143 31.70 14.09 -26.64
CA GLU A 143 31.18 15.11 -27.56
C GLU A 143 29.84 15.65 -27.08
N TRP A 144 29.59 16.94 -27.31
CA TRP A 144 28.46 17.67 -26.74
C TRP A 144 27.10 17.03 -27.03
N ASP A 145 26.84 16.56 -28.27
CA ASP A 145 25.57 15.88 -28.62
C ASP A 145 25.41 14.54 -27.87
N ASN A 146 26.50 13.78 -27.70
CA ASN A 146 26.47 12.52 -26.94
C ASN A 146 26.27 12.76 -25.45
N ARG A 147 26.82 13.87 -24.92
CA ARG A 147 26.63 14.29 -23.53
C ARG A 147 25.19 14.65 -23.24
N GLU A 148 24.55 15.45 -24.09
CA GLU A 148 23.15 15.84 -23.91
C GLU A 148 22.21 14.64 -23.99
N ARG A 149 22.43 13.73 -24.96
CA ARG A 149 21.66 12.49 -25.08
C ARG A 149 21.81 11.59 -23.86
N TYR A 150 23.01 11.48 -23.30
CA TYR A 150 23.26 10.67 -22.11
C TYR A 150 22.57 11.23 -20.87
N VAL A 151 22.66 12.55 -20.65
CA VAL A 151 21.97 13.20 -19.52
C VAL A 151 20.45 13.07 -19.67
N ALA A 152 19.90 13.26 -20.86
CA ALA A 152 18.48 13.06 -21.13
C ALA A 152 18.03 11.61 -20.88
N ALA A 153 18.82 10.62 -21.31
CA ALA A 153 18.56 9.21 -21.05
C ALA A 153 18.60 8.88 -19.55
N ALA A 154 19.53 9.48 -18.79
CA ALA A 154 19.60 9.30 -17.35
C ALA A 154 18.39 9.88 -16.61
N MET A 155 17.91 11.05 -17.02
CA MET A 155 16.69 11.65 -16.45
C MET A 155 15.45 10.78 -16.71
N ASP A 156 15.27 10.33 -17.96
CA ASP A 156 14.14 9.48 -18.35
C ASP A 156 14.18 8.13 -17.64
N GLN A 157 15.38 7.55 -17.49
CA GLN A 157 15.56 6.30 -16.76
C GLN A 157 15.27 6.46 -15.26
N TYR A 158 15.76 7.53 -14.62
CA TYR A 158 15.41 7.83 -13.23
C TYR A 158 13.89 8.00 -13.07
N ALA A 159 13.26 8.81 -13.92
CA ALA A 159 11.82 9.04 -13.87
C ALA A 159 11.03 7.73 -14.00
N ARG A 160 11.39 6.87 -14.96
CA ARG A 160 10.77 5.55 -15.12
C ARG A 160 10.91 4.68 -13.87
N VAL A 161 12.12 4.57 -13.32
CA VAL A 161 12.39 3.70 -12.15
C VAL A 161 11.66 4.22 -10.92
N LYS A 162 11.75 5.53 -10.64
CA LYS A 162 11.16 6.16 -9.47
C LYS A 162 9.64 6.11 -9.50
N ILE A 163 9.02 6.50 -10.63
CA ILE A 163 7.55 6.42 -10.80
C ILE A 163 7.08 4.97 -10.70
N GLY A 164 7.77 4.02 -11.35
CA GLY A 164 7.39 2.60 -11.27
C GLY A 164 7.48 2.03 -9.85
N ARG A 165 8.45 2.47 -9.04
CA ARG A 165 8.55 2.08 -7.63
C ARG A 165 7.44 2.69 -6.78
N ILE A 166 7.09 3.96 -7.00
CA ILE A 166 5.96 4.62 -6.33
C ILE A 166 4.65 3.90 -6.67
N ASP A 167 4.41 3.59 -7.95
CA ASP A 167 3.22 2.85 -8.40
C ASP A 167 3.13 1.45 -7.76
N ALA A 168 4.26 0.74 -7.67
CA ALA A 168 4.33 -0.56 -7.02
C ALA A 168 4.05 -0.48 -5.52
N ALA A 169 4.59 0.54 -4.84
CA ALA A 169 4.34 0.79 -3.42
C ALA A 169 2.86 1.11 -3.17
N GLN A 170 2.26 2.00 -3.98
CA GLN A 170 0.84 2.33 -3.90
C GLN A 170 -0.06 1.11 -4.15
N SER A 171 0.29 0.29 -5.15
CA SER A 171 -0.44 -0.96 -5.44
C SER A 171 -0.37 -1.94 -4.27
N ALA A 172 0.78 -2.04 -3.60
CA ALA A 172 0.95 -2.87 -2.42
C ALA A 172 0.12 -2.36 -1.22
N VAL A 173 0.04 -1.05 -1.02
CA VAL A 173 -0.83 -0.42 0.00
C VAL A 173 -2.30 -0.72 -0.31
N GLN A 174 -2.76 -0.48 -1.54
CA GLN A 174 -4.15 -0.76 -1.93
C GLN A 174 -4.51 -2.25 -1.77
N ALA A 175 -3.60 -3.16 -2.12
CA ALA A 175 -3.80 -4.59 -1.92
C ALA A 175 -3.88 -4.96 -0.43
N ALA A 176 -3.14 -4.27 0.43
CA ALA A 176 -3.20 -4.46 1.87
C ALA A 176 -4.51 -3.91 2.47
N GLU A 177 -4.96 -2.74 2.02
CA GLU A 177 -6.22 -2.11 2.43
C GLU A 177 -7.44 -2.92 1.96
N GLY A 178 -7.43 -3.41 0.72
CA GLY A 178 -8.50 -4.26 0.18
C GLY A 178 -8.68 -5.55 0.99
N LYS A 179 -7.58 -6.17 1.42
CA LYS A 179 -7.63 -7.31 2.36
C LYS A 179 -8.22 -6.93 3.71
N ASN A 180 -7.92 -5.72 4.20
CA ASN A 180 -8.43 -5.24 5.48
C ASN A 180 -9.96 -5.01 5.42
N ALA A 181 -10.46 -4.43 4.33
CA ALA A 181 -11.90 -4.28 4.09
C ALA A 181 -12.62 -5.64 4.02
N GLN A 182 -12.01 -6.63 3.36
CA GLN A 182 -12.55 -7.99 3.29
C GLN A 182 -12.61 -8.66 4.68
N PHE A 183 -11.56 -8.50 5.49
CA PHE A 183 -11.56 -9.01 6.87
C PHE A 183 -12.58 -8.29 7.75
N GLY A 184 -12.73 -6.97 7.63
CA GLY A 184 -13.75 -6.20 8.34
C GLY A 184 -15.18 -6.66 8.01
N SER A 185 -15.49 -6.85 6.73
CA SER A 185 -16.78 -7.41 6.29
C SER A 185 -17.04 -8.81 6.86
N SER A 186 -16.01 -9.67 6.82
CA SER A 186 -16.09 -11.04 7.36
C SER A 186 -16.34 -11.06 8.87
N LEU A 187 -15.71 -10.14 9.61
CA LEU A 187 -15.89 -9.99 11.06
C LEU A 187 -17.31 -9.51 11.39
N GLY A 188 -17.87 -8.59 10.60
CA GLY A 188 -19.26 -8.14 10.73
C GLY A 188 -20.27 -9.27 10.50
N ILE A 189 -20.07 -10.11 9.48
CA ILE A 189 -20.92 -11.28 9.21
C ILE A 189 -20.85 -12.29 10.35
N LEU A 190 -19.64 -12.60 10.84
CA LEU A 190 -19.45 -13.52 11.96
C LEU A 190 -20.12 -13.00 13.24
N LEU A 191 -20.05 -11.69 13.50
CA LEU A 191 -20.73 -11.07 14.63
C LEU A 191 -22.26 -11.19 14.52
N ALA A 192 -22.81 -10.88 13.34
CA ALA A 192 -24.25 -11.00 13.09
C ALA A 192 -24.73 -12.45 13.24
N LEU A 193 -23.97 -13.42 12.72
CA LEU A 193 -24.27 -14.84 12.82
C LEU A 193 -24.21 -15.32 14.29
N THR A 194 -23.20 -14.87 15.04
CA THR A 194 -23.06 -15.17 16.47
C THR A 194 -24.24 -14.62 17.26
N GLY A 195 -24.66 -13.38 17.00
CA GLY A 195 -25.82 -12.75 17.62
C GLY A 195 -27.13 -13.51 17.31
N PHE A 196 -27.33 -13.91 16.06
CA PHE A 196 -28.48 -14.69 15.63
C PHE A 196 -28.53 -16.07 16.32
N LEU A 197 -27.41 -16.80 16.35
CA LEU A 197 -27.33 -18.09 17.03
C LEU A 197 -27.57 -17.96 18.54
N THR A 198 -27.09 -16.89 19.16
CA THR A 198 -27.31 -16.61 20.58
C THR A 198 -28.79 -16.36 20.88
N LEU A 199 -29.48 -15.60 20.02
CA LEU A 199 -30.92 -15.38 20.12
C LEU A 199 -31.72 -16.68 19.97
N LEU A 200 -31.36 -17.54 19.00
CA LEU A 200 -32.01 -18.85 18.82
C LEU A 200 -31.82 -19.77 20.04
N LEU A 201 -30.62 -19.81 20.61
CA LEU A 201 -30.33 -20.58 21.82
C LEU A 201 -31.10 -20.03 23.04
N LEU A 202 -31.26 -18.71 23.13
CA LEU A 202 -32.05 -18.08 24.19
C LEU A 202 -33.53 -18.42 24.07
N LEU A 203 -34.10 -18.30 22.87
CA LEU A 203 -35.50 -18.63 22.60
C LEU A 203 -35.81 -20.10 22.91
N THR A 204 -34.97 -21.01 22.43
CA THR A 204 -35.13 -22.46 22.71
C THR A 204 -34.95 -22.78 24.20
N ALA A 205 -34.11 -22.05 24.93
CA ALA A 205 -33.99 -22.20 26.38
C ALA A 205 -35.24 -21.70 27.12
N ILE A 206 -35.78 -20.55 26.75
CA ILE A 206 -37.01 -19.99 27.34
C ILE A 206 -38.19 -20.93 27.10
N GLU A 207 -38.39 -21.38 25.86
CA GLU A 207 -39.48 -22.29 25.49
C GLU A 207 -39.43 -23.60 26.30
N ARG A 208 -38.23 -24.14 26.50
CA ARG A 208 -38.04 -25.35 27.31
C ARG A 208 -38.34 -25.10 28.79
N ASN A 209 -37.92 -23.96 29.33
CA ASN A 209 -38.17 -23.61 30.73
C ASN A 209 -39.67 -23.38 31.01
N THR A 210 -40.37 -22.75 30.07
CA THR A 210 -41.83 -22.53 30.16
C THR A 210 -42.60 -23.84 30.00
N ARG A 211 -42.23 -24.73 29.05
CA ARG A 211 -42.83 -26.09 28.96
C ARG A 211 -42.63 -26.89 30.25
N ASN A 212 -41.42 -26.90 30.83
CA ASN A 212 -41.16 -27.63 32.08
C ASN A 212 -41.95 -27.05 33.27
N SER A 213 -42.09 -25.72 33.34
CA SER A 213 -42.85 -25.07 34.41
C SER A 213 -44.35 -25.31 34.31
N ALA A 214 -44.89 -25.41 33.08
CA ALA A 214 -46.30 -25.76 32.85
C ALA A 214 -46.62 -27.19 33.28
N VAL A 215 -45.73 -28.15 32.99
CA VAL A 215 -45.89 -29.56 33.43
C VAL A 215 -45.88 -29.68 34.95
N LYS A 216 -44.96 -28.98 35.64
CA LYS A 216 -44.87 -28.98 37.12
C LYS A 216 -46.07 -28.38 37.86
N ARG A 217 -46.92 -27.59 37.20
CA ARG A 217 -48.14 -27.03 37.83
C ARG A 217 -49.35 -27.97 37.74
N GLN A 218 -49.24 -29.05 36.96
CA GLN A 218 -50.31 -30.05 36.79
C GLN A 218 -50.07 -31.31 37.63
N GLU A 219 -48.92 -31.41 38.29
CA GLU A 219 -48.62 -32.38 39.35
C GLU A 219 -48.89 -31.74 40.72
#